data_AF-A0A433V0G9-F1
#
_entry.id   AF-A0A433V0G9-F1
#
_cell.length_a   1.000
_cell.length_b   1.000
_cell.length_c   1.000
_cell.angle_alpha   90.00
_cell.angle_beta   90.00
_cell.angle_gamma   90.00
#
_symmetry.space_group_name_H-M   'P 1'
#
loop_
_entity.id
_entity.type
_entity.pdbx_description
1 polymer ?
#
loop_
_entity_poly.entity_id
_entity_poly.type
_entity_poly.pdbx_seq_one_letter_code
_entity_poly.pdbx_strand_id
1 'polypeptide(L)'
;MKAVVHNPYPEKAQPDRAIRRLERDVLRMGALVEQSFRLSHQALFARDLTAAEELPRLDKKIDRFYRQIESDCTSIMISQAPTAQDLRCLSAS
;
A
#
# COMPACT_ATOMS: atom_id res chain seq x y z
N MET A 1 -10.94 -41.87 22.18
CA MET A 1 -11.84 -40.70 22.29
C MET A 1 -11.09 -39.47 21.77
N LYS A 2 -11.72 -38.65 20.94
CA LYS A 2 -11.12 -37.73 19.96
C LYS A 2 -10.03 -36.78 20.49
N ALA A 3 -8.90 -36.73 19.79
CA ALA A 3 -7.92 -35.66 19.91
C ALA A 3 -8.57 -34.34 19.44
N VAL A 4 -8.71 -33.40 20.37
CA VAL A 4 -9.09 -32.02 20.06
C VAL A 4 -7.88 -31.37 19.40
N VAL A 5 -7.89 -31.31 18.07
CA VAL A 5 -6.99 -30.45 17.31
C VAL A 5 -7.40 -29.02 17.63
N HIS A 6 -6.77 -28.42 18.63
CA HIS A 6 -6.86 -26.99 18.87
C HIS A 6 -6.11 -26.31 17.71
N ASN A 7 -6.85 -25.76 16.77
CA ASN A 7 -6.32 -24.89 15.73
C ASN A 7 -6.15 -23.49 16.34
N PRO A 8 -4.91 -23.00 16.60
CA PRO A 8 -4.71 -21.76 17.34
C PRO A 8 -4.60 -20.53 16.43
N TYR A 9 -4.99 -20.60 15.14
CA TYR A 9 -4.76 -19.51 14.19
C TYR A 9 -6.02 -18.66 13.90
N PRO A 10 -6.22 -17.52 14.61
CA PRO A 10 -7.14 -16.45 14.20
C PRO A 10 -6.51 -15.49 13.15
N GLU A 11 -5.35 -15.79 12.57
CA GLU A 11 -4.47 -14.80 11.90
C GLU A 11 -4.84 -14.36 10.47
N LYS A 12 -5.82 -14.98 9.79
CA LYS A 12 -6.15 -14.61 8.39
C LYS A 12 -6.79 -13.21 8.24
N ALA A 13 -7.23 -12.58 9.34
CA ALA A 13 -7.87 -11.27 9.29
C ALA A 13 -6.89 -10.10 9.09
N GLN A 14 -5.60 -10.28 9.39
CA GLN A 14 -4.58 -9.22 9.33
C GLN A 14 -4.15 -8.84 7.90
N PRO A 15 -3.84 -9.79 6.98
CA PRO A 15 -3.42 -9.46 5.63
C PRO A 15 -4.52 -8.79 4.82
N ASP A 16 -5.76 -9.28 4.90
CA ASP A 16 -6.91 -8.69 4.18
C ASP A 16 -7.16 -7.23 4.58
N ARG A 17 -6.96 -6.89 5.86
CA ARG A 17 -7.11 -5.50 6.34
C ARG A 17 -5.97 -4.62 5.84
N ALA A 18 -4.75 -5.15 5.77
CA ALA A 18 -3.58 -4.44 5.26
C ALA A 18 -3.74 -4.14 3.75
N ILE A 19 -4.15 -5.13 2.97
CA ILE A 19 -4.43 -4.97 1.53
C ILE A 19 -5.53 -3.93 1.31
N ARG A 20 -6.65 -4.00 2.04
CA ARG A 20 -7.70 -2.98 1.95
C ARG A 20 -7.23 -1.58 2.31
N ARG A 21 -6.25 -1.45 3.22
CA ARG A 21 -5.65 -0.14 3.55
C ARG A 21 -4.79 0.36 2.40
N LEU A 22 -3.94 -0.52 1.85
CA LEU A 22 -3.11 -0.22 0.68
C LEU A 22 -3.95 0.26 -0.50
N GLU A 23 -5.05 -0.42 -0.83
CA GLU A 23 -5.98 -0.02 -1.90
C GLU A 23 -6.54 1.40 -1.69
N ARG A 24 -6.94 1.74 -0.45
CA ARG A 24 -7.41 3.10 -0.13
C ARG A 24 -6.30 4.13 -0.28
N ASP A 25 -5.07 3.81 0.10
CA ASP A 25 -3.95 4.72 0.00
C ASP A 25 -3.54 4.94 -1.47
N VAL A 26 -3.62 3.90 -2.30
CA VAL A 26 -3.47 4.01 -3.77
C VAL A 26 -4.55 4.93 -4.37
N LEU A 27 -5.82 4.77 -3.99
CA LEU A 27 -6.90 5.64 -4.46
C LEU A 27 -6.70 7.10 -4.05
N ARG A 28 -6.25 7.35 -2.80
CA ARG A 28 -5.93 8.69 -2.32
C ARG A 28 -4.77 9.32 -3.08
N MET A 29 -3.72 8.54 -3.34
CA MET A 29 -2.61 8.99 -4.19
C MET A 29 -3.09 9.31 -5.60
N GLY A 30 -3.93 8.46 -6.18
CA GLY A 30 -4.53 8.68 -7.50
C GLY A 30 -5.31 10.00 -7.59
N ALA A 31 -6.11 10.33 -6.58
CA ALA A 31 -6.83 11.61 -6.53
C ALA A 31 -5.87 12.82 -6.48
N LEU A 32 -4.72 12.70 -5.81
CA LEU A 32 -3.69 13.75 -5.80
C LEU A 32 -3.00 13.88 -7.16
N VAL A 33 -2.71 12.76 -7.84
CA VAL A 33 -2.14 12.74 -9.19
C VAL A 33 -3.11 13.40 -10.17
N GLU A 34 -4.39 13.06 -10.11
CA GLU A 34 -5.42 13.65 -10.95
C GLU A 34 -5.54 15.18 -10.73
N GLN A 35 -5.44 15.61 -9.46
CA GLN A 35 -5.42 17.04 -9.14
C GLN A 35 -4.17 17.74 -9.68
N SER A 36 -2.99 17.11 -9.55
CA SER A 36 -1.74 17.62 -10.11
C SER A 36 -1.81 17.77 -11.62
N PHE A 37 -2.41 16.78 -12.31
CA PHE A 37 -2.63 16.82 -13.75
C PHE A 37 -3.54 18.00 -14.16
N ARG A 38 -4.68 18.20 -13.48
CA ARG A 38 -5.57 19.34 -13.74
C ARG A 38 -4.88 20.68 -13.55
N LEU A 39 -4.11 20.84 -12.47
CA LEU A 39 -3.36 22.07 -12.21
C LEU A 39 -2.26 22.30 -13.24
N SER A 40 -1.56 21.24 -13.67
CA SER A 40 -0.56 21.33 -14.73
C SER A 40 -1.18 21.78 -16.06
N HIS A 41 -2.34 21.23 -16.40
CA HIS A 41 -3.11 21.66 -17.56
C HIS A 41 -3.52 23.13 -17.46
N GLN A 42 -4.09 23.56 -16.32
CA GLN A 42 -4.46 24.95 -16.10
C GLN A 42 -3.26 25.89 -16.19
N ALA A 43 -2.16 25.56 -15.51
CA ALA A 43 -0.92 26.35 -15.53
C ALA A 43 -0.41 26.56 -16.95
N LEU A 44 -0.39 25.50 -17.77
CA LEU A 44 0.13 25.56 -19.13
C LEU A 44 -0.82 26.28 -20.10
N PHE A 45 -2.09 25.88 -20.15
CA PHE A 45 -3.03 26.37 -21.17
C PHE A 45 -3.64 27.73 -20.82
N ALA A 46 -3.87 28.02 -19.53
CA ALA A 46 -4.37 29.32 -19.07
C ALA A 46 -3.23 30.28 -18.70
N ARG A 47 -1.96 29.86 -18.79
CA ARG A 47 -0.78 30.63 -18.36
C ARG A 47 -0.88 31.09 -16.90
N ASP A 48 -1.47 30.25 -16.06
CA ASP A 48 -1.69 30.53 -14.64
C ASP A 48 -0.48 30.10 -13.81
N LEU A 49 0.39 31.05 -13.47
CA LEU A 49 1.58 30.80 -12.66
C LEU A 49 1.24 30.40 -11.23
N THR A 50 0.11 30.85 -10.69
CA THR A 50 -0.34 30.49 -9.33
C THR A 50 -0.67 29.01 -9.26
N ALA A 51 -1.33 28.47 -10.30
CA ALA A 51 -1.59 27.03 -10.41
C ALA A 51 -0.28 26.22 -10.49
N ALA A 52 0.76 26.75 -11.12
CA ALA A 52 2.07 26.11 -11.22
C ALA A 52 2.79 26.05 -9.86
N GLU A 53 2.67 27.08 -9.03
CA GLU A 53 3.28 27.16 -7.70
C GLU A 53 2.78 26.07 -6.74
N GLU A 54 1.56 25.55 -6.95
CA GLU A 54 0.99 24.46 -6.15
C GLU A 54 1.52 23.07 -6.52
N LEU A 55 2.09 22.89 -7.72
CA LEU A 55 2.54 21.59 -8.21
C LEU A 55 3.64 20.96 -7.34
N PRO A 56 4.73 21.66 -6.94
CA PRO A 56 5.76 21.07 -6.09
C PRO A 56 5.23 20.58 -4.74
N ARG A 57 4.17 21.20 -4.22
CA ARG A 57 3.55 20.79 -2.96
C ARG A 57 2.73 19.52 -3.11
N LEU A 58 2.01 19.37 -4.22
CA LEU A 58 1.27 18.14 -4.54
C LEU A 58 2.22 16.99 -4.84
N ASP A 59 3.27 17.24 -5.62
CA ASP A 59 4.30 16.26 -5.95
C ASP A 59 4.91 15.66 -4.68
N LYS A 60 5.34 16.50 -3.73
CA LYS A 60 5.83 16.06 -2.41
C LYS A 60 4.83 15.19 -1.63
N LYS A 61 3.52 15.35 -1.83
CA LYS A 61 2.52 14.49 -1.17
C LYS A 61 2.39 13.15 -1.89
N ILE A 62 2.37 13.17 -3.23
CA ILE A 62 2.36 11.95 -4.06
C ILE A 62 3.57 11.09 -3.71
N ASP A 63 4.75 11.71 -3.63
CA ASP A 63 6.01 11.10 -3.21
C ASP A 63 5.95 10.39 -1.86
N ARG A 64 5.25 10.97 -0.89
CA ARG A 64 5.05 10.34 0.43
C ARG A 64 4.13 9.13 0.34
N PHE A 65 3.04 9.25 -0.42
CA PHE A 65 2.14 8.12 -0.65
C PHE A 65 2.87 6.98 -1.37
N TYR A 66 3.66 7.28 -2.39
CA TYR A 66 4.44 6.28 -3.13
C TYR A 66 5.35 5.48 -2.19
N ARG A 67 6.18 6.17 -1.38
CA ARG A 67 7.08 5.52 -0.42
C ARG A 67 6.32 4.71 0.65
N GLN A 68 5.19 5.23 1.11
CA GLN A 68 4.35 4.52 2.09
C GLN A 68 3.75 3.24 1.50
N ILE A 69 3.19 3.31 0.29
CA ILE A 69 2.59 2.18 -0.42
C ILE A 69 3.65 1.11 -0.69
N GLU A 70 4.84 1.50 -1.13
CA GLU A 70 5.97 0.59 -1.35
C GLU A 70 6.40 -0.14 -0.06
N SER A 71 6.51 0.59 1.05
CA SER A 71 6.81 0.04 2.37
C SER A 71 5.73 -0.94 2.86
N ASP A 72 4.46 -0.59 2.64
CA ASP A 72 3.33 -1.42 3.03
C ASP A 72 3.25 -2.70 2.19
N CYS A 73 3.49 -2.61 0.88
CA CYS A 73 3.63 -3.77 -0.02
C CYS A 73 4.71 -4.74 0.49
N THR A 74 5.90 -4.22 0.79
CA THR A 74 7.03 -5.03 1.29
C THR A 74 6.66 -5.73 2.59
N SER A 75 6.01 -5.01 3.51
CA SER A 75 5.58 -5.56 4.80
C SER A 75 4.53 -6.67 4.65
N ILE A 76 3.58 -6.50 3.72
CA ILE A 76 2.58 -7.53 3.39
C ILE A 76 3.26 -8.76 2.80
N MET A 77 4.20 -8.60 1.85
CA MET A 77 4.93 -9.72 1.24
C MET A 77 5.71 -10.53 2.27
N ILE A 78 6.43 -9.87 3.19
CA ILE A 78 7.16 -10.55 4.29
C ILE A 78 6.18 -11.33 5.17
N SER A 79 5.04 -10.74 5.51
CA SER A 79 4.03 -11.38 6.37
C SER A 79 3.32 -12.58 5.70
N GLN A 80 3.38 -12.69 4.37
CA GLN A 80 2.76 -13.78 3.60
C GLN A 80 3.78 -14.85 3.16
N ALA A 81 5.08 -14.60 3.29
CA ALA A 81 6.09 -15.59 2.95
C ALA A 81 6.20 -16.63 4.08
N PRO A 82 5.87 -17.91 3.84
CA PRO A 82 6.21 -18.97 4.78
C PRO A 82 7.73 -19.07 4.77
N THR A 83 8.38 -18.65 5.85
CA THR A 83 9.82 -18.78 5.98
C THR A 83 10.21 -20.24 5.79
N ALA A 84 11.14 -20.52 4.88
CA ALA A 84 11.65 -21.86 4.51
C ALA A 84 12.18 -22.73 5.69
N GLN A 85 12.10 -22.21 6.93
CA GLN A 85 12.36 -22.92 8.16
C GLN A 85 11.14 -23.74 8.65
N ASP A 86 9.92 -23.29 8.40
CA ASP A 86 8.69 -24.02 8.77
C ASP A 86 8.47 -25.26 7.88
N LEU A 87 8.96 -25.21 6.63
CA LEU A 87 8.93 -26.36 5.73
C LEU A 87 9.84 -27.51 6.19
N ARG A 88 10.94 -27.23 6.92
CA ARG A 88 11.80 -28.27 7.48
C ARG A 88 11.19 -28.97 8.69
N CYS A 89 10.32 -28.29 9.45
CA CYS A 89 9.58 -28.92 10.53
C CYS A 89 8.43 -29.80 10.02
N LEU A 90 7.81 -29.44 8.88
CA LEU A 90 6.71 -30.21 8.29
C LEU A 90 7.18 -31.42 7.45
N SER A 91 8.44 -31.44 6.98
CA SER A 91 9.00 -32.57 6.23
C SER A 91 9.68 -33.64 7.10
N ALA A 92 9.73 -33.45 8.41
CA ALA A 92 10.41 -34.33 9.37
C ALA A 92 9.43 -35.07 10.29
N SER A 93 8.22 -35.38 9.81
CA SER A 93 7.24 -36.25 10.48
C SER A 93 6.81 -37.39 9.57
#